data_AF-A0A5C8ZM15-F1
#
_entry.id   AF-A0A5C8ZM15-F1
#
_cell.length_a   1.000
_cell.length_b   1.000
_cell.length_c   1.000
_cell.angle_alpha   90.00
_cell.angle_beta   90.00
_cell.angle_gamma   90.00
#
_symmetry.space_group_name_H-M   'P 1'
#
loop_
_entity.id
_entity.type
_entity.pdbx_description
1 polymer ?
#
loop_
_entity_poly.entity_id
_entity_poly.type
_entity_poly.pdbx_seq_one_letter_code
_entity_poly.pdbx_strand_id
1 'polypeptide(L)'
;MRALLCFFVFLIIYGSLYPFTFELDSYHRDLLTPLLDFNPLNTGRGDMVANLLLFIPFGFLAMPGFPGGKRSRRIVLVLLIGFVLAYLIQVAQLIVPGRTPSGSDAVWNLLGCAIGCALASLPVPERVSGVLMPGGLPSIPLALGLLWLAYNWAPFVPSIDLQLLKDNLKLISSSSPDPLRVLQKLVMWLVIFHFFHSTGGLLARERYYPLIVAATLFGSLFIVGHATTIEHVAGGVLAIPAWCLVRKHRRPSLLALLLGVSIVATTFTPFDLRELPATFSWIPFSGALDGNMLINVMAIFSKLVIYGSLTWLLVEAGFALRTAALIVAAGLLASELLQVYFRGPTAEITDPLLALVVAVTLHAYQKAVEARMPQRPTSPAVPTTEAASAASAAQGDGATQQGQRTIQLNLHRYQAAFVQDVAAGLGWSSQQLCSALLALAHNGEVSDSTEDTLQSFRVSPEVMLRDQRWVVLPVTLDEQASASLQTLAAAGQRSESSTLRQLIDKQINRLSVT
;
A
#
# COMPACT_ATOMS: atom_id res chain seq x y z
N MET A 1 11.40 3.14 0.18
CA MET A 1 12.47 2.23 0.68
C MET A 1 13.45 2.93 1.60
N ARG A 2 14.16 4.00 1.20
CA ARG A 2 15.12 4.68 2.10
C ARG A 2 14.55 5.17 3.44
N ALA A 3 13.39 5.85 3.42
CA ALA A 3 12.76 6.30 4.68
C ALA A 3 12.38 5.14 5.61
N LEU A 4 11.85 4.04 5.04
CA LEU A 4 11.53 2.82 5.77
C LEU A 4 12.79 2.15 6.34
N LEU A 5 13.88 2.12 5.56
CA LEU A 5 15.18 1.64 6.02
C LEU A 5 15.71 2.50 7.18
N CYS A 6 15.67 3.83 7.06
CA CYS A 6 16.10 4.73 8.14
C CYS A 6 15.27 4.52 9.41
N PHE A 7 13.95 4.36 9.26
CA PHE A 7 13.07 4.04 10.37
C PHE A 7 13.41 2.68 11.00
N PHE A 8 13.69 1.67 10.19
CA PHE A 8 14.07 0.35 10.70
C PHE A 8 15.44 0.37 11.38
N VAL A 9 16.42 1.10 10.83
CA VAL A 9 17.71 1.36 11.49
C VAL A 9 17.51 2.07 12.82
N PHE A 10 16.63 3.07 12.86
CA PHE A 10 16.25 3.72 14.12
C PHE A 10 15.68 2.71 15.11
N LEU A 11 14.75 1.82 14.70
CA LEU A 11 14.18 0.79 15.58
C LEU A 11 15.23 -0.20 16.10
N ILE A 12 16.20 -0.61 15.25
CA ILE A 12 17.31 -1.47 15.67
C ILE A 12 18.12 -0.79 16.77
N ILE A 13 18.60 0.44 16.50
CA ILE A 13 19.40 1.20 17.47
C ILE A 13 18.60 1.43 18.76
N TYR A 14 17.33 1.80 18.61
CA TYR A 14 16.43 2.09 19.70
C TYR A 14 16.22 0.87 20.61
N GLY A 15 15.80 -0.27 20.04
CA GLY A 15 15.53 -1.49 20.78
C GLY A 15 16.80 -2.09 21.42
N SER A 16 17.96 -1.94 20.78
CA SER A 16 19.22 -2.45 21.33
C SER A 16 19.81 -1.57 22.44
N LEU A 17 19.53 -0.26 22.45
CA LEU A 17 20.08 0.67 23.45
C LEU A 17 19.08 1.06 24.56
N TYR A 18 17.81 0.66 24.45
CA TYR A 18 16.84 0.83 25.53
C TYR A 18 17.32 0.13 26.83
N PRO A 19 17.21 0.78 28.00
CA PRO A 19 16.44 1.99 28.32
C PRO A 19 17.20 3.33 28.21
N PHE A 20 18.30 3.40 27.45
CA PHE A 20 19.13 4.60 27.28
C PHE A 20 19.82 5.09 28.56
N THR A 21 20.04 4.19 29.52
CA THR A 21 20.87 4.45 30.69
C THR A 21 22.33 4.15 30.33
N PHE A 22 23.14 5.20 30.20
CA PHE A 22 24.55 5.09 29.87
C PHE A 22 25.40 5.46 31.09
N GLU A 23 26.11 4.50 31.64
CA GLU A 23 26.93 4.66 32.83
C GLU A 23 28.36 4.22 32.52
N LEU A 24 29.32 5.15 32.62
CA LEU A 24 30.72 4.83 32.36
C LEU A 24 31.26 3.79 33.36
N ASP A 25 30.73 3.79 34.58
CA ASP A 25 31.09 2.85 35.65
C ASP A 25 30.62 1.41 35.36
N SER A 26 29.66 1.23 34.43
CA SER A 26 29.26 -0.10 33.96
C SER A 26 30.30 -0.76 33.06
N TYR A 27 31.27 -0.01 32.55
CA TYR A 27 32.34 -0.57 31.73
C TYR A 27 33.35 -1.38 32.57
N HIS A 28 33.57 -2.63 32.16
CA HIS A 28 34.58 -3.50 32.75
C HIS A 28 35.42 -4.13 31.64
N ARG A 29 36.73 -4.29 31.86
CA ARG A 29 37.64 -4.88 30.85
C ARG A 29 37.22 -6.29 30.43
N ASP A 30 36.57 -7.03 31.33
CA ASP A 30 36.07 -8.38 31.08
C ASP A 30 34.94 -8.42 30.03
N LEU A 31 34.32 -7.29 29.70
CA LEU A 31 33.34 -7.20 28.61
C LEU A 31 34.01 -7.17 27.22
N LEU A 32 35.32 -6.93 27.14
CA LEU A 32 36.03 -6.94 25.87
C LEU A 32 36.21 -8.35 25.30
N THR A 33 36.31 -9.36 26.17
CA THR A 33 36.48 -10.76 25.72
C THR A 33 35.26 -11.26 24.95
N PRO A 34 34.00 -11.15 25.43
CA PRO A 34 32.84 -11.53 24.63
C PRO A 34 32.60 -10.59 23.43
N LEU A 35 32.92 -9.29 23.54
CA LEU A 35 32.79 -8.34 22.42
C LEU A 35 33.72 -8.69 21.23
N LEU A 36 34.90 -9.22 21.51
CA LEU A 36 35.89 -9.63 20.49
C LEU A 36 35.74 -11.10 20.08
N ASP A 37 34.86 -11.86 20.73
CA ASP A 37 34.56 -13.24 20.37
C ASP A 37 33.50 -13.28 19.27
N PHE A 38 33.92 -13.63 18.06
CA PHE A 38 33.04 -13.76 16.90
C PHE A 38 32.58 -15.20 16.65
N ASN A 39 32.76 -16.12 17.60
CA ASN A 39 32.31 -17.50 17.43
C ASN A 39 30.77 -17.61 17.59
N PRO A 40 30.00 -17.90 16.51
CA PRO A 40 28.54 -17.92 16.56
C PRO A 40 27.98 -19.03 17.48
N LEU A 41 28.80 -20.04 17.81
CA LEU A 41 28.40 -21.15 18.68
C LEU A 41 28.24 -20.76 20.15
N ASN A 42 28.78 -19.60 20.54
CA ASN A 42 28.74 -19.11 21.92
C ASN A 42 27.46 -18.32 22.24
N THR A 43 26.58 -18.08 21.26
CA THR A 43 25.28 -17.42 21.44
C THR A 43 24.19 -18.44 21.83
N GLY A 44 23.37 -18.11 22.82
CA GLY A 44 22.19 -18.90 23.18
C GLY A 44 21.16 -18.98 22.07
N ARG A 45 20.33 -20.03 22.03
CA ARG A 45 19.34 -20.22 20.95
C ARG A 45 18.34 -19.06 20.81
N GLY A 46 17.95 -18.43 21.92
CA GLY A 46 17.04 -17.28 21.92
C GLY A 46 17.68 -16.05 21.26
N ASP A 47 18.87 -15.69 21.71
CA ASP A 47 19.62 -14.53 21.20
C ASP A 47 20.04 -14.71 19.74
N MET A 48 20.37 -15.94 19.35
CA MET A 48 20.63 -16.32 17.97
C MET A 48 19.43 -15.97 17.07
N VAL A 49 18.24 -16.42 17.45
CA VAL A 49 17.02 -16.19 16.68
C VAL A 49 16.66 -14.70 16.68
N ALA A 50 16.79 -14.02 17.82
CA ALA A 50 16.49 -12.59 17.93
C ALA A 50 17.39 -11.74 17.03
N ASN A 51 18.71 -11.93 17.11
CA ASN A 51 19.68 -11.21 16.28
C ASN A 51 19.50 -11.53 14.78
N LEU A 52 19.25 -12.80 14.43
CA LEU A 52 18.97 -13.17 13.05
C LEU A 52 17.72 -12.45 12.51
N LEU A 53 16.60 -12.54 13.23
CA LEU A 53 15.32 -11.95 12.81
C LEU A 53 15.37 -10.42 12.77
N LEU A 54 16.14 -9.79 13.67
CA LEU A 54 16.27 -8.34 13.73
C LEU A 54 16.89 -7.77 12.44
N PHE A 55 17.87 -8.45 11.84
CA PHE A 55 18.58 -7.93 10.65
C PHE A 55 18.06 -8.46 9.30
N ILE A 56 17.16 -9.45 9.26
CA ILE A 56 16.50 -9.88 8.02
C ILE A 56 15.78 -8.72 7.32
N PRO A 57 14.91 -7.93 7.99
CA PRO A 57 14.23 -6.82 7.33
C PRO A 57 15.21 -5.72 6.93
N PHE A 58 16.28 -5.48 7.71
CA PHE A 58 17.34 -4.53 7.33
C PHE A 58 17.96 -4.91 5.98
N GLY A 59 18.43 -6.15 5.82
CA GLY A 59 19.02 -6.62 4.57
C GLY A 59 18.05 -6.55 3.40
N PHE A 60 16.78 -6.91 3.65
CA PHE A 60 15.72 -6.86 2.64
C PHE A 60 15.44 -5.44 2.14
N LEU A 61 15.35 -4.47 3.06
CA LEU A 61 15.05 -3.07 2.76
C LEU A 61 16.23 -2.27 2.21
N ALA A 62 17.46 -2.64 2.60
CA ALA A 62 18.68 -1.97 2.18
C ALA A 62 18.97 -2.21 0.70
N MET A 63 18.73 -3.42 0.19
CA MET A 63 18.98 -3.77 -1.23
C MET A 63 18.34 -2.82 -2.26
N PRO A 64 17.04 -2.46 -2.16
CA PRO A 64 16.44 -1.44 -3.03
C PRO A 64 16.77 0.01 -2.61
N GLY A 65 17.30 0.24 -1.39
CA GLY A 65 17.68 1.56 -0.89
C GLY A 65 18.95 2.15 -1.52
N PHE A 66 19.86 1.29 -1.98
CA PHE A 66 21.12 1.65 -2.66
C PHE A 66 21.01 1.40 -4.19
N PRO A 67 20.59 2.40 -4.99
CA PRO A 67 20.49 2.26 -6.45
C PRO A 67 21.88 2.28 -7.12
N GLY A 68 22.02 1.51 -8.20
CA GLY A 68 23.20 1.52 -9.08
C GLY A 68 24.24 0.41 -8.82
N GLY A 69 25.00 0.06 -9.86
CA GLY A 69 26.11 -0.89 -9.79
C GLY A 69 25.74 -2.39 -9.86
N LYS A 70 26.78 -3.23 -9.96
CA LYS A 70 26.65 -4.70 -9.98
C LYS A 70 25.98 -5.18 -8.68
N ARG A 71 25.08 -6.16 -8.80
CA ARG A 71 24.32 -6.74 -7.67
C ARG A 71 25.24 -7.27 -6.55
N SER A 72 26.35 -7.91 -6.91
CA SER A 72 27.35 -8.39 -5.94
C SER A 72 27.94 -7.26 -5.09
N ARG A 73 28.31 -6.13 -5.71
CA ARG A 73 28.82 -4.95 -5.00
C ARG A 73 27.79 -4.39 -4.01
N ARG A 74 26.50 -4.36 -4.40
CA ARG A 74 25.42 -3.91 -3.52
C ARG A 74 25.25 -4.83 -2.31
N ILE A 75 25.26 -6.15 -2.52
CA ILE A 75 25.19 -7.13 -1.42
C ILE A 75 26.37 -6.92 -0.46
N VAL A 76 27.60 -6.84 -0.96
CA VAL A 76 28.79 -6.61 -0.13
C VAL A 76 28.68 -5.31 0.68
N LEU A 77 28.23 -4.22 0.06
CA LEU A 77 28.03 -2.95 0.74
C LEU A 77 26.98 -3.05 1.86
N VAL A 78 25.83 -3.68 1.58
CA VAL A 78 24.75 -3.85 2.57
C VAL A 78 25.21 -4.73 3.74
N LEU A 79 25.93 -5.82 3.47
CA LEU A 79 26.50 -6.69 4.51
C LEU A 79 27.52 -5.94 5.37
N LEU A 80 28.40 -5.14 4.75
CA LEU A 80 29.38 -4.33 5.47
C LEU A 80 28.70 -3.30 6.38
N ILE A 81 27.73 -2.55 5.85
CA ILE A 81 26.98 -1.55 6.63
C ILE A 81 26.20 -2.23 7.75
N GLY A 82 25.55 -3.37 7.47
CA GLY A 82 24.81 -4.14 8.47
C GLY A 82 25.69 -4.64 9.61
N PHE A 83 26.86 -5.22 9.29
CA PHE A 83 27.82 -5.67 10.31
C PHE A 83 28.38 -4.51 11.12
N VAL A 84 28.78 -3.41 10.47
CA VAL A 84 29.29 -2.22 11.17
C VAL A 84 28.24 -1.64 12.10
N LEU A 85 26.98 -1.53 11.65
CA LEU A 85 25.88 -1.09 12.50
C LEU A 85 25.70 -2.01 13.70
N ALA A 86 25.62 -3.33 13.49
CA ALA A 86 25.46 -4.31 14.55
C ALA A 86 26.62 -4.25 15.56
N TYR A 87 27.87 -4.18 15.08
CA TYR A 87 29.04 -4.14 15.94
C TYR A 87 29.15 -2.82 16.72
N LEU A 88 28.86 -1.67 16.10
CA LEU A 88 28.84 -0.39 16.81
C LEU A 88 27.77 -0.35 17.91
N ILE A 89 26.64 -1.04 17.73
CA ILE A 89 25.64 -1.20 18.78
C ILE A 89 26.21 -2.02 19.95
N GLN A 90 26.89 -3.13 19.67
CA GLN A 90 27.55 -3.94 20.71
C GLN A 90 28.63 -3.14 21.47
N VAL A 91 29.40 -2.32 20.75
CA VAL A 91 30.37 -1.40 21.37
C VAL A 91 29.67 -0.36 22.25
N ALA A 92 28.55 0.22 21.80
CA ALA A 92 27.77 1.17 22.59
C ALA A 92 27.18 0.54 23.86
N GLN A 93 26.86 -0.76 23.83
CA GLN A 93 26.36 -1.52 24.98
C GLN A 93 27.41 -1.76 26.07
N LEU A 94 28.70 -1.48 25.85
CA LEU A 94 29.75 -1.57 26.88
C LEU A 94 29.49 -0.67 28.10
N ILE A 95 28.75 0.42 27.90
CA ILE A 95 28.39 1.39 28.93
C ILE A 95 26.90 1.34 29.27
N VAL A 96 26.18 0.29 28.87
CA VAL A 96 24.76 0.10 29.19
C VAL A 96 24.66 -0.92 30.33
N PRO A 97 24.18 -0.52 31.52
CA PRO A 97 24.05 -1.41 32.67
C PRO A 97 23.24 -2.67 32.35
N GLY A 98 23.72 -3.83 32.81
CA GLY A 98 23.00 -5.11 32.68
C GLY A 98 22.98 -5.71 31.27
N ARG A 99 23.74 -5.16 30.31
CA ARG A 99 23.93 -5.75 28.97
C ARG A 99 25.28 -6.44 28.89
N THR A 100 25.30 -7.62 28.26
CA THR A 100 26.51 -8.36 27.91
C THR A 100 26.75 -8.23 26.41
N PRO A 101 27.62 -7.30 25.96
CA PRO A 101 27.90 -7.16 24.54
C PRO A 101 28.65 -8.39 24.02
N SER A 102 28.32 -8.79 22.80
CA SER A 102 28.89 -9.98 22.16
C SER A 102 29.22 -9.76 20.68
N GLY A 103 30.44 -10.13 20.29
CA GLY A 103 30.85 -10.16 18.88
C GLY A 103 30.09 -11.21 18.08
N SER A 104 29.71 -12.32 18.72
CA SER A 104 28.96 -13.42 18.11
C SER A 104 27.55 -12.97 17.68
N ASP A 105 26.95 -12.04 18.42
CA ASP A 105 25.66 -11.45 18.07
C ASP A 105 25.76 -10.58 16.82
N ALA A 106 26.86 -9.85 16.63
CA ALA A 106 27.12 -9.14 15.38
C ALA A 106 27.25 -10.09 14.17
N VAL A 107 27.76 -11.31 14.37
CA VAL A 107 27.81 -12.36 13.34
C VAL A 107 26.39 -12.86 13.01
N TRP A 108 25.54 -13.11 14.01
CA TRP A 108 24.14 -13.50 13.78
C TRP A 108 23.34 -12.41 13.07
N ASN A 109 23.55 -11.15 13.43
CA ASN A 109 22.99 -9.99 12.73
C ASN A 109 23.46 -9.93 11.26
N LEU A 110 24.73 -10.19 10.99
CA LEU A 110 25.26 -10.28 9.62
C LEU A 110 24.61 -11.42 8.81
N LEU A 111 24.42 -12.61 9.42
CA LEU A 111 23.72 -13.72 8.78
C LEU A 111 22.26 -13.37 8.47
N GLY A 112 21.56 -12.71 9.40
CA GLY A 112 20.21 -12.20 9.19
C GLY A 112 20.16 -11.21 8.03
N CYS A 113 21.11 -10.28 7.98
CA CYS A 113 21.27 -9.33 6.88
C CYS A 113 21.49 -10.03 5.53
N ALA A 114 22.28 -11.11 5.50
CA ALA A 114 22.52 -11.90 4.28
C ALA A 114 21.24 -12.60 3.79
N ILE A 115 20.47 -13.20 4.69
CA ILE A 115 19.17 -13.79 4.37
C ILE A 115 18.22 -12.71 3.82
N GLY A 116 18.14 -11.54 4.47
CA GLY A 116 17.37 -10.40 3.98
C GLY A 116 17.76 -9.97 2.56
N CYS A 117 19.07 -9.86 2.30
CA CYS A 117 19.59 -9.54 0.98
C CYS A 117 19.21 -10.58 -0.08
N ALA A 118 19.23 -11.87 0.29
CA ALA A 118 18.83 -12.99 -0.57
C ALA A 118 17.32 -12.97 -0.85
N LEU A 119 16.47 -12.68 0.14
CA LEU A 119 15.02 -12.57 -0.02
C LEU A 119 14.63 -11.40 -0.95
N ALA A 120 15.26 -10.24 -0.80
CA ALA A 120 15.05 -9.09 -1.70
C ALA A 120 15.52 -9.34 -3.15
N SER A 121 16.23 -10.45 -3.33
CA SER A 121 16.96 -10.87 -4.51
C SER A 121 16.25 -12.04 -5.24
N LEU A 122 15.25 -12.66 -4.60
CA LEU A 122 14.49 -13.76 -5.20
C LEU A 122 13.49 -13.21 -6.23
N PRO A 123 13.40 -13.81 -7.42
CA PRO A 123 12.33 -13.51 -8.36
C PRO A 123 10.98 -13.98 -7.77
N VAL A 124 9.97 -13.12 -7.82
CA VAL A 124 8.60 -13.53 -7.47
C VAL A 124 8.08 -14.43 -8.61
N PRO A 125 7.59 -15.65 -8.33
CA PRO A 125 7.12 -16.57 -9.37
C PRO A 125 6.03 -15.94 -10.25
N GLU A 126 6.14 -16.10 -11.57
CA GLU A 126 5.23 -15.47 -12.54
C GLU A 126 3.74 -15.81 -12.33
N ARG A 127 3.47 -17.02 -11.81
CA ARG A 127 2.10 -17.46 -11.47
C ARG A 127 1.49 -16.68 -10.30
N VAL A 128 2.32 -16.29 -9.33
CA VAL A 128 1.90 -15.49 -8.17
C VAL A 128 1.79 -14.03 -8.58
N SER A 129 2.74 -13.52 -9.36
CA SER A 129 2.70 -12.14 -9.85
C SER A 129 1.56 -11.91 -10.84
N GLY A 130 1.24 -12.86 -11.72
CA GLY A 130 0.14 -12.71 -12.67
C GLY A 130 -1.25 -12.66 -12.03
N VAL A 131 -1.42 -13.31 -10.87
CA VAL A 131 -2.71 -13.37 -10.15
C VAL A 131 -2.85 -12.26 -9.10
N LEU A 132 -1.79 -11.94 -8.35
CA LEU A 132 -1.84 -10.92 -7.28
C LEU A 132 -1.24 -9.56 -7.67
N MET A 133 -0.40 -9.48 -8.70
CA MET A 133 0.39 -8.28 -9.03
C MET A 133 0.54 -8.07 -10.56
N PRO A 134 -0.53 -8.00 -11.35
CA PRO A 134 -0.41 -7.75 -12.79
C PRO A 134 0.16 -6.34 -13.03
N GLY A 135 1.49 -6.23 -13.18
CA GLY A 135 2.24 -4.95 -13.23
C GLY A 135 3.35 -4.79 -12.18
N GLY A 136 3.53 -5.78 -11.29
CA GLY A 136 4.73 -5.93 -10.46
C GLY A 136 4.63 -5.54 -8.98
N LEU A 137 3.70 -4.68 -8.56
CA LEU A 137 3.42 -4.37 -7.15
C LEU A 137 1.90 -4.44 -6.91
N PRO A 138 1.43 -5.04 -5.80
CA PRO A 138 0.00 -5.08 -5.50
C PRO A 138 -0.55 -3.66 -5.29
N SER A 139 -1.84 -3.42 -5.49
CA SER A 139 -2.43 -2.15 -5.06
C SER A 139 -2.40 -2.04 -3.54
N ILE A 140 -2.41 -0.81 -2.99
CA ILE A 140 -2.36 -0.59 -1.53
C ILE A 140 -3.48 -1.33 -0.77
N PRO A 141 -4.76 -1.28 -1.19
CA PRO A 141 -5.80 -2.04 -0.52
C PRO A 141 -5.52 -3.55 -0.51
N LEU A 142 -4.99 -4.10 -1.62
CA LEU A 142 -4.60 -5.51 -1.69
C LEU A 142 -3.45 -5.81 -0.72
N ALA A 143 -2.42 -4.97 -0.67
CA ALA A 143 -1.29 -5.14 0.23
C ALA A 143 -1.73 -5.14 1.70
N LEU A 144 -2.57 -4.18 2.11
CA LEU A 144 -3.14 -4.13 3.46
C LEU A 144 -4.03 -5.33 3.74
N GLY A 145 -4.83 -5.76 2.75
CA GLY A 145 -5.64 -6.97 2.79
C GLY A 145 -4.83 -8.23 3.08
N LEU A 146 -3.75 -8.43 2.33
CA LEU A 146 -2.85 -9.57 2.50
C LEU A 146 -2.06 -9.50 3.81
N LEU A 147 -1.62 -8.31 4.24
CA LEU A 147 -0.94 -8.13 5.52
C LEU A 147 -1.85 -8.47 6.69
N TRP A 148 -3.14 -8.13 6.62
CA TRP A 148 -4.11 -8.56 7.62
C TRP A 148 -4.26 -10.08 7.66
N LEU A 149 -4.40 -10.74 6.49
CA LEU A 149 -4.45 -12.21 6.45
C LEU A 149 -3.18 -12.83 7.04
N ALA A 150 -2.01 -12.29 6.70
CA ALA A 150 -0.73 -12.73 7.25
C ALA A 150 -0.66 -12.53 8.77
N TYR A 151 -1.15 -11.41 9.30
CA TYR A 151 -1.20 -11.16 10.74
C TYR A 151 -2.02 -12.23 11.50
N ASN A 152 -3.12 -12.70 10.92
CA ASN A 152 -3.91 -13.78 11.53
C ASN A 152 -3.15 -15.12 11.63
N TRP A 153 -2.02 -15.24 10.93
CA TRP A 153 -1.12 -16.40 11.02
C TRP A 153 0.24 -16.09 11.63
N ALA A 154 0.46 -14.88 12.16
CA ALA A 154 1.65 -14.60 12.96
C ALA A 154 1.60 -15.44 14.26
N PRO A 155 2.74 -15.99 14.74
CA PRO A 155 4.13 -15.77 14.31
C PRO A 155 4.64 -16.70 13.19
N PHE A 156 3.76 -17.34 12.42
CA PHE A 156 4.09 -18.22 11.29
C PHE A 156 4.82 -19.51 11.71
N VAL A 157 4.50 -20.02 12.90
CA VAL A 157 5.01 -21.30 13.42
C VAL A 157 3.87 -22.32 13.41
N PRO A 158 3.59 -22.98 12.27
CA PRO A 158 2.57 -24.01 12.20
C PRO A 158 3.04 -25.27 12.95
N SER A 159 2.15 -25.85 13.75
CA SER A 159 2.35 -27.11 14.44
C SER A 159 1.12 -28.01 14.26
N ILE A 160 1.34 -29.24 13.83
CA ILE A 160 0.28 -30.26 13.74
C ILE A 160 0.27 -31.03 15.07
N ASP A 161 -0.06 -30.31 16.14
CA ASP A 161 -0.22 -30.88 17.47
C ASP A 161 -1.71 -30.92 17.85
N LEU A 162 -2.21 -32.12 18.11
CA LEU A 162 -3.60 -32.33 18.53
C LEU A 162 -3.90 -31.65 19.88
N GLN A 163 -2.89 -31.50 20.74
CA GLN A 163 -3.04 -30.80 22.00
C GLN A 163 -3.23 -29.29 21.77
N LEU A 164 -2.41 -28.68 20.90
CA LEU A 164 -2.58 -27.28 20.50
C LEU A 164 -3.97 -27.01 19.90
N LEU A 165 -4.45 -27.88 19.02
CA LEU A 165 -5.79 -27.78 18.44
C LEU A 165 -6.86 -27.83 19.54
N LYS A 166 -6.74 -28.78 20.48
CA LYS A 166 -7.67 -28.93 21.61
C LYS A 166 -7.65 -27.71 22.52
N ASP A 167 -6.48 -27.13 22.77
CA ASP A 167 -6.32 -25.95 23.63
C ASP A 167 -6.96 -24.72 22.99
N ASN A 168 -6.75 -24.51 21.69
CA ASN A 168 -7.40 -23.43 20.94
C ASN A 168 -8.92 -23.61 20.89
N LEU A 169 -9.43 -24.82 20.66
CA LEU A 169 -10.87 -25.10 20.69
C LEU A 169 -11.48 -24.89 22.08
N LYS A 170 -10.75 -25.28 23.13
CA LYS A 170 -11.17 -25.04 24.52
C LYS A 170 -11.25 -23.55 24.81
N LEU A 171 -10.26 -22.77 24.37
CA LEU A 171 -10.23 -21.31 24.55
C LEU A 171 -11.44 -20.63 23.89
N ILE A 172 -11.83 -21.06 22.70
CA ILE A 172 -13.02 -20.55 22.00
C ILE A 172 -14.29 -20.86 22.80
N SER A 173 -14.40 -22.07 23.36
CA SER A 173 -15.60 -22.52 24.08
C SER A 173 -15.73 -21.93 25.49
N SER A 174 -14.61 -21.75 26.19
CA SER A 174 -14.60 -21.33 27.60
C SER A 174 -14.68 -19.81 27.79
N SER A 175 -14.51 -19.02 26.74
CA SER A 175 -14.41 -17.55 26.83
C SER A 175 -15.74 -16.91 26.45
N SER A 176 -16.24 -15.99 27.28
CA SER A 176 -17.39 -15.15 26.89
C SER A 176 -16.91 -14.06 25.92
N PRO A 177 -17.63 -13.84 24.81
CA PRO A 177 -17.20 -12.85 23.82
C PRO A 177 -17.38 -11.43 24.34
N ASP A 178 -16.30 -10.63 24.31
CA ASP A 178 -16.40 -9.18 24.50
C ASP A 178 -17.04 -8.53 23.24
N PRO A 179 -18.25 -7.95 23.34
CA PRO A 179 -18.95 -7.40 22.17
C PRO A 179 -18.14 -6.35 21.40
N LEU A 180 -17.32 -5.57 22.10
CA LEU A 180 -16.58 -4.48 21.48
C LEU A 180 -15.36 -4.97 20.69
N ARG A 181 -14.70 -6.02 21.20
CA ARG A 181 -13.65 -6.74 20.45
C ARG A 181 -14.23 -7.50 19.26
N VAL A 182 -15.41 -8.12 19.40
CA VAL A 182 -16.13 -8.74 18.26
C VAL A 182 -16.43 -7.68 17.20
N LEU A 183 -16.94 -6.51 17.59
CA LEU A 183 -17.23 -5.40 16.69
C LEU A 183 -15.98 -4.95 15.92
N GLN A 184 -14.84 -4.78 16.61
CA GLN A 184 -13.58 -4.41 15.94
C GLN A 184 -13.16 -5.44 14.90
N LYS A 185 -13.22 -6.75 15.23
CA LYS A 185 -12.88 -7.83 14.29
C LYS A 185 -13.85 -7.87 13.11
N LEU A 186 -15.15 -7.68 13.35
CA LEU A 186 -16.17 -7.59 12.31
C LEU A 186 -15.90 -6.41 11.36
N VAL A 187 -15.69 -5.21 11.90
CA VAL A 187 -15.40 -4.01 11.11
C VAL A 187 -14.13 -4.21 10.29
N MET A 188 -13.09 -4.79 10.87
CA MET A 188 -11.85 -5.07 10.14
C MET A 188 -12.10 -6.04 8.98
N TRP A 189 -12.87 -7.11 9.16
CA TRP A 189 -13.26 -7.99 8.05
C TRP A 189 -14.05 -7.27 6.95
N LEU A 190 -14.97 -6.36 7.30
CA LEU A 190 -15.68 -5.55 6.31
C LEU A 190 -14.73 -4.64 5.52
N VAL A 191 -13.73 -4.04 6.18
CA VAL A 191 -12.69 -3.25 5.52
C VAL A 191 -11.88 -4.11 4.54
N ILE A 192 -11.54 -5.33 4.94
CA ILE A 192 -10.79 -6.27 4.11
C ILE A 192 -11.59 -6.74 2.89
N PHE A 193 -12.88 -7.01 3.06
CA PHE A 193 -13.77 -7.30 1.93
C PHE A 193 -13.90 -6.10 0.98
N HIS A 194 -13.98 -4.88 1.52
CA HIS A 194 -13.97 -3.67 0.70
C HIS A 194 -12.66 -3.53 -0.08
N PHE A 195 -11.52 -3.79 0.54
CA PHE A 195 -10.22 -3.78 -0.13
C PHE A 195 -10.12 -4.86 -1.21
N PHE A 196 -10.49 -6.10 -0.93
CA PHE A 196 -10.47 -7.14 -1.98
C PHE A 196 -11.41 -6.80 -3.12
N HIS A 197 -12.61 -6.27 -2.83
CA HIS A 197 -13.55 -5.82 -3.84
C HIS A 197 -12.98 -4.71 -4.73
N SER A 198 -12.32 -3.71 -4.15
CA SER A 198 -11.77 -2.56 -4.89
C SER A 198 -10.57 -2.93 -5.77
N THR A 199 -9.88 -4.03 -5.48
CA THR A 199 -8.66 -4.45 -6.18
C THR A 199 -8.90 -5.23 -7.47
N GLY A 200 -10.11 -5.80 -7.64
CA GLY A 200 -10.44 -6.66 -8.78
C GLY A 200 -9.81 -8.06 -8.70
N GLY A 201 -9.92 -8.86 -9.77
CA GLY A 201 -9.31 -10.19 -9.87
C GLY A 201 -10.05 -11.31 -9.15
N LEU A 202 -9.32 -12.33 -8.69
CA LEU A 202 -9.91 -13.51 -8.04
C LEU A 202 -10.45 -13.17 -6.64
N LEU A 203 -9.70 -12.37 -5.88
CA LEU A 203 -10.06 -11.99 -4.52
C LEU A 203 -11.27 -11.06 -4.47
N ALA A 204 -11.54 -10.27 -5.51
CA ALA A 204 -12.74 -9.43 -5.59
C ALA A 204 -14.06 -10.23 -5.74
N ARG A 205 -13.99 -11.54 -6.04
CA ARG A 205 -15.20 -12.35 -6.22
C ARG A 205 -15.79 -12.69 -4.85
N GLU A 206 -16.88 -12.00 -4.49
CA GLU A 206 -17.59 -12.13 -3.20
C GLU A 206 -17.88 -13.59 -2.78
N ARG A 207 -18.09 -14.50 -3.75
CA ARG A 207 -18.31 -15.94 -3.49
C ARG A 207 -17.18 -16.61 -2.71
N TYR A 208 -15.96 -16.06 -2.75
CA TYR A 208 -14.81 -16.61 -2.05
C TYR A 208 -14.62 -16.02 -0.64
N TYR A 209 -15.37 -15.00 -0.23
CA TYR A 209 -15.23 -14.41 1.11
C TYR A 209 -15.47 -15.40 2.24
N PRO A 210 -16.51 -16.26 2.22
CA PRO A 210 -16.67 -17.30 3.23
C PRO A 210 -15.48 -18.26 3.29
N LEU A 211 -14.92 -18.63 2.13
CA LEU A 211 -13.76 -19.52 2.05
C LEU A 211 -12.49 -18.86 2.61
N ILE A 212 -12.27 -17.57 2.33
CA ILE A 212 -11.14 -16.81 2.87
C ILE A 212 -11.23 -16.72 4.40
N VAL A 213 -12.41 -16.39 4.93
CA VAL A 213 -12.65 -16.36 6.38
C VAL A 213 -12.40 -17.74 6.99
N ALA A 214 -13.00 -18.79 6.42
CA ALA A 214 -12.85 -20.16 6.91
C ALA A 214 -11.38 -20.62 6.88
N ALA A 215 -10.66 -20.35 5.80
CA ALA A 215 -9.23 -20.69 5.69
C ALA A 215 -8.37 -19.94 6.71
N THR A 216 -8.69 -18.67 6.96
CA THR A 216 -7.96 -17.84 7.94
C THR A 216 -8.16 -18.37 9.35
N LEU A 217 -9.42 -18.60 9.75
CA LEU A 217 -9.76 -19.13 11.08
C LEU A 217 -9.28 -20.57 11.27
N PHE A 218 -9.39 -21.41 10.24
CA PHE A 218 -8.89 -22.79 10.32
C PHE A 218 -7.36 -22.81 10.45
N GLY A 219 -6.66 -21.99 9.66
CA GLY A 219 -5.21 -21.89 9.72
C GLY A 219 -4.72 -21.43 11.10
N SER A 220 -5.42 -20.49 11.75
CA SER A 220 -5.00 -19.97 13.06
C SER A 220 -5.07 -21.03 14.18
N LEU A 221 -5.88 -22.09 14.04
CA LEU A 221 -5.97 -23.17 15.02
C LEU A 221 -4.68 -23.99 15.17
N PHE A 222 -3.81 -23.98 14.14
CA PHE A 222 -2.58 -24.77 14.09
C PHE A 222 -1.32 -23.95 14.37
N ILE A 223 -1.46 -22.71 14.88
CA ILE A 223 -0.32 -21.80 15.01
C ILE A 223 0.04 -21.65 16.48
N VAL A 224 1.30 -21.97 16.81
CA VAL A 224 1.83 -21.88 18.18
C VAL A 224 1.95 -20.42 18.58
N GLY A 225 1.46 -20.07 19.77
CA GLY A 225 1.51 -18.70 20.30
C GLY A 225 0.44 -17.76 19.75
N HIS A 226 -0.43 -18.23 18.84
CA HIS A 226 -1.60 -17.47 18.39
C HIS A 226 -2.84 -17.93 19.17
N ALA A 227 -3.34 -17.08 20.07
CA ALA A 227 -4.57 -17.37 20.80
C ALA A 227 -5.79 -17.13 19.90
N THR A 228 -6.36 -18.20 19.34
CA THR A 228 -7.62 -18.07 18.57
C THR A 228 -8.79 -17.92 19.53
N THR A 229 -9.20 -16.68 19.78
CA THR A 229 -10.29 -16.38 20.72
C THR A 229 -11.66 -16.41 20.04
N ILE A 230 -12.73 -16.48 20.84
CA ILE A 230 -14.11 -16.44 20.34
C ILE A 230 -14.41 -15.18 19.53
N GLU A 231 -13.75 -14.04 19.82
CA GLU A 231 -13.98 -12.79 19.12
C GLU A 231 -13.44 -12.81 17.69
N HIS A 232 -12.34 -13.55 17.44
CA HIS A 232 -11.83 -13.76 16.09
C HIS A 232 -12.82 -14.57 15.25
N VAL A 233 -13.37 -15.64 15.84
CA VAL A 233 -14.38 -16.50 15.20
C VAL A 233 -15.66 -15.72 14.94
N ALA A 234 -16.23 -15.11 15.98
CA ALA A 234 -17.49 -14.38 15.91
C ALA A 234 -17.39 -13.20 14.92
N GLY A 235 -16.32 -12.42 14.98
CA GLY A 235 -16.09 -11.30 14.06
C GLY A 235 -16.04 -11.74 12.59
N GLY A 236 -15.33 -12.83 12.29
CA GLY A 236 -15.24 -13.37 10.93
C GLY A 236 -16.56 -13.96 10.41
N VAL A 237 -17.25 -14.75 11.24
CA VAL A 237 -18.53 -15.37 10.87
C VAL A 237 -19.62 -14.32 10.66
N LEU A 238 -19.71 -13.32 11.55
CA LEU A 238 -20.71 -12.25 11.45
C LEU A 238 -20.41 -11.29 10.29
N ALA A 239 -19.15 -11.15 9.87
CA ALA A 239 -18.79 -10.29 8.75
C ALA A 239 -19.40 -10.74 7.41
N ILE A 240 -19.65 -12.03 7.21
CA ILE A 240 -20.23 -12.56 5.96
C ILE A 240 -21.66 -12.03 5.73
N PRO A 241 -22.64 -12.24 6.63
CA PRO A 241 -23.97 -11.66 6.46
C PRO A 241 -23.95 -10.13 6.55
N ALA A 242 -23.09 -9.53 7.39
CA ALA A 242 -22.94 -8.08 7.46
C ALA A 242 -22.47 -7.48 6.11
N TRP A 243 -21.57 -8.16 5.42
CA TRP A 243 -21.14 -7.75 4.08
C TRP A 243 -22.29 -7.73 3.08
N CYS A 244 -23.14 -8.76 3.09
CA CYS A 244 -24.32 -8.83 2.20
C CYS A 244 -25.27 -7.64 2.39
N LEU A 245 -25.37 -7.11 3.62
CA LEU A 245 -26.18 -5.94 3.96
C LEU A 245 -25.52 -4.63 3.51
N VAL A 246 -24.21 -4.49 3.75
CA VAL A 246 -23.48 -3.22 3.54
C VAL A 246 -22.98 -3.06 2.09
N ARG A 247 -22.80 -4.15 1.33
CA ARG A 247 -22.16 -4.13 -0.01
C ARG A 247 -22.76 -3.15 -1.02
N LYS A 248 -24.06 -2.84 -0.93
CA LYS A 248 -24.76 -1.89 -1.81
C LYS A 248 -24.45 -0.42 -1.48
N HIS A 249 -24.14 -0.11 -0.22
CA HIS A 249 -23.91 1.25 0.28
C HIS A 249 -22.50 1.42 0.87
N ARG A 250 -21.52 0.68 0.32
CA ARG A 250 -20.13 0.69 0.76
C ARG A 250 -19.46 2.05 0.49
N ARG A 251 -19.60 2.98 1.44
CA ARG A 251 -18.89 4.27 1.39
C ARG A 251 -17.60 4.15 2.19
N PRO A 252 -16.42 4.46 1.59
CA PRO A 252 -15.15 4.43 2.30
C PRO A 252 -15.16 5.28 3.58
N SER A 253 -15.86 6.42 3.55
CA SER A 253 -16.05 7.30 4.71
C SER A 253 -16.79 6.63 5.87
N LEU A 254 -17.81 5.81 5.59
CA LEU A 254 -18.55 5.07 6.61
C LEU A 254 -17.67 3.98 7.24
N LEU A 255 -16.92 3.25 6.41
CA LEU A 255 -15.98 2.24 6.90
C LEU A 255 -14.84 2.87 7.72
N ALA A 256 -14.33 4.03 7.30
CA ALA A 256 -13.35 4.80 8.06
C ALA A 256 -13.90 5.22 9.42
N LEU A 257 -15.13 5.75 9.46
CA LEU A 257 -15.80 6.14 10.69
C LEU A 257 -15.99 4.93 11.63
N LEU A 258 -16.53 3.81 11.12
CA LEU A 258 -16.72 2.60 11.89
C LEU A 258 -15.41 2.04 12.44
N LEU A 259 -14.35 2.02 11.63
CA LEU A 259 -13.03 1.55 12.06
C LEU A 259 -12.45 2.48 13.12
N GLY A 260 -12.48 3.80 12.90
CA GLY A 260 -12.02 4.80 13.86
C GLY A 260 -12.74 4.70 15.21
N VAL A 261 -14.08 4.63 15.18
CA VAL A 261 -14.88 4.44 16.41
C VAL A 261 -14.54 3.13 17.10
N SER A 262 -14.36 2.03 16.36
CA SER A 262 -14.00 0.74 16.95
C SER A 262 -12.62 0.77 17.62
N ILE A 263 -11.65 1.50 17.06
CA ILE A 263 -10.31 1.68 17.65
C ILE A 263 -10.43 2.45 18.96
N VAL A 264 -11.10 3.61 18.94
CA VAL A 264 -11.26 4.46 20.13
C VAL A 264 -11.99 3.69 21.23
N ALA A 265 -13.10 3.02 20.88
CA ALA A 265 -13.89 2.29 21.84
C ALA A 265 -13.09 1.12 22.46
N THR A 266 -12.39 0.32 21.66
CA THR A 266 -11.56 -0.79 22.18
C THR A 266 -10.38 -0.30 23.02
N THR A 267 -9.81 0.87 22.70
CA THR A 267 -8.71 1.48 23.45
C THR A 267 -9.08 1.72 24.92
N PHE A 268 -10.31 2.13 25.18
CA PHE A 268 -10.75 2.44 26.54
C PHE A 268 -11.37 1.26 27.28
N THR A 269 -11.52 0.07 26.67
CA THR A 269 -12.07 -1.10 27.37
C THR A 269 -11.17 -1.56 28.52
N PRO A 270 -11.72 -1.87 29.73
CA PRO A 270 -13.14 -2.00 30.10
C PRO A 270 -13.83 -0.72 30.63
N PHE A 271 -13.30 0.46 30.33
CA PHE A 271 -13.76 1.79 30.78
C PHE A 271 -13.59 2.02 32.28
N ASP A 272 -12.51 1.49 32.84
CA ASP A 272 -12.18 1.63 34.26
C ASP A 272 -11.29 2.86 34.50
N LEU A 273 -11.80 3.85 35.24
CA LEU A 273 -11.10 5.11 35.50
C LEU A 273 -10.10 4.96 36.66
N ARG A 274 -8.95 5.62 36.53
CA ARG A 274 -7.97 5.72 37.62
C ARG A 274 -8.42 6.74 38.65
N GLU A 275 -8.10 6.50 39.91
CA GLU A 275 -8.28 7.49 40.99
C GLU A 275 -7.29 8.64 40.86
N LEU A 276 -6.08 8.35 40.36
CA LEU A 276 -5.03 9.33 40.08
C LEU A 276 -4.55 9.19 38.62
N PRO A 277 -4.40 10.31 37.89
CA PRO A 277 -3.86 10.30 36.53
C PRO A 277 -2.47 9.67 36.46
N ALA A 278 -2.24 8.83 35.45
CA ALA A 278 -0.91 8.34 35.12
C ALA A 278 0.00 9.44 34.54
N THR A 279 1.29 9.16 34.38
CA THR A 279 2.18 10.00 33.58
C THR A 279 2.12 9.59 32.10
N PHE A 280 2.18 10.58 31.21
CA PHE A 280 2.31 10.34 29.78
C PHE A 280 3.78 10.11 29.40
N SER A 281 4.08 8.99 28.76
CA SER A 281 5.44 8.68 28.29
C SER A 281 5.69 9.27 26.91
N TRP A 282 6.66 10.18 26.82
CA TRP A 282 7.17 10.70 25.54
C TRP A 282 8.18 9.77 24.88
N ILE A 283 8.57 8.70 25.57
CA ILE A 283 9.51 7.70 25.09
C ILE A 283 8.69 6.64 24.31
N PRO A 284 8.89 6.49 22.99
CA PRO A 284 8.08 5.55 22.20
C PRO A 284 8.41 4.09 22.56
N PHE A 285 7.46 3.20 22.38
CA PHE A 285 7.56 1.78 22.67
C PHE A 285 7.92 1.44 24.13
N SER A 286 7.79 2.36 25.08
CA SER A 286 8.13 2.10 26.49
C SER A 286 7.31 0.93 27.05
N GLY A 287 6.00 0.88 26.78
CA GLY A 287 5.15 -0.25 27.15
C GLY A 287 5.34 -1.49 26.28
N ALA A 288 5.87 -1.34 25.06
CA ALA A 288 6.07 -2.45 24.12
C ALA A 288 7.45 -3.13 24.25
N LEU A 289 8.41 -2.48 24.91
CA LEU A 289 9.72 -3.07 25.21
C LEU A 289 9.74 -3.84 26.53
N ASP A 290 8.75 -3.61 27.39
CA ASP A 290 8.54 -4.37 28.61
C ASP A 290 7.68 -5.63 28.36
N GLY A 291 7.99 -6.72 29.06
CA GLY A 291 7.22 -7.96 29.01
C GLY A 291 7.56 -8.89 27.84
N ASN A 292 6.55 -9.55 27.26
CA ASN A 292 6.77 -10.55 26.21
C ASN A 292 6.90 -9.90 24.83
N MET A 293 8.14 -9.82 24.34
CA MET A 293 8.49 -9.21 23.05
C MET A 293 7.71 -9.77 21.87
N LEU A 294 7.41 -11.08 21.85
CA LEU A 294 6.65 -11.70 20.75
C LEU A 294 5.22 -11.14 20.69
N ILE A 295 4.56 -11.03 21.85
CA ILE A 295 3.20 -10.47 21.95
C ILE A 295 3.22 -9.01 21.51
N ASN A 296 4.22 -8.24 21.93
CA ASN A 296 4.33 -6.82 21.61
C ASN A 296 4.60 -6.59 20.11
N VAL A 297 5.47 -7.41 19.48
CA VAL A 297 5.69 -7.37 18.03
C VAL A 297 4.42 -7.71 17.26
N MET A 298 3.66 -8.71 17.71
CA MET A 298 2.37 -9.06 17.10
C MET A 298 1.35 -7.92 17.26
N ALA A 299 1.30 -7.28 18.43
CA ALA A 299 0.44 -6.12 18.67
C ALA A 299 0.79 -4.94 17.74
N ILE A 300 2.08 -4.62 17.59
CA ILE A 300 2.54 -3.57 16.67
C ILE A 300 2.19 -3.92 15.22
N PHE A 301 2.37 -5.17 14.79
CA PHE A 301 2.00 -5.60 13.45
C PHE A 301 0.49 -5.39 13.19
N SER A 302 -0.36 -5.81 14.13
CA SER A 302 -1.81 -5.56 14.07
C SER A 302 -2.12 -4.05 13.93
N LYS A 303 -1.52 -3.22 14.78
CA LYS A 303 -1.70 -1.76 14.79
C LYS A 303 -1.27 -1.13 13.46
N LEU A 304 -0.15 -1.53 12.88
CA LEU A 304 0.32 -1.04 11.57
C LEU A 304 -0.71 -1.30 10.46
N VAL A 305 -1.32 -2.49 10.44
CA VAL A 305 -2.35 -2.84 9.45
C VAL A 305 -3.64 -2.05 9.69
N ILE A 306 -4.06 -1.90 10.95
CA ILE A 306 -5.27 -1.15 11.32
C ILE A 306 -5.13 0.34 10.96
N TYR A 307 -4.02 0.98 11.36
CA TYR A 307 -3.78 2.40 11.06
C TYR A 307 -3.55 2.64 9.57
N GLY A 308 -2.90 1.71 8.86
CA GLY A 308 -2.78 1.74 7.41
C GLY A 308 -4.13 1.65 6.71
N SER A 309 -5.00 0.77 7.19
CA SER A 309 -6.35 0.60 6.66
C SER A 309 -7.21 1.84 6.90
N LEU A 310 -7.18 2.42 8.11
CA LEU A 310 -7.90 3.65 8.42
C LEU A 310 -7.41 4.84 7.56
N THR A 311 -6.10 5.01 7.48
CA THR A 311 -5.48 6.07 6.66
C THR A 311 -5.88 5.92 5.20
N TRP A 312 -5.85 4.70 4.66
CA TRP A 312 -6.20 4.44 3.27
C TRP A 312 -7.70 4.63 2.99
N LEU A 313 -8.59 4.23 3.91
CA LEU A 313 -10.03 4.48 3.76
C LEU A 313 -10.36 5.98 3.71
N LEU A 314 -9.64 6.82 4.47
CA LEU A 314 -9.78 8.28 4.37
C LEU A 314 -9.30 8.80 3.02
N VAL A 315 -8.22 8.23 2.46
CA VAL A 315 -7.78 8.56 1.10
C VAL A 315 -8.83 8.19 0.07
N GLU A 316 -9.42 6.99 0.17
CA GLU A 316 -10.53 6.57 -0.70
C GLU A 316 -11.80 7.40 -0.49
N ALA A 317 -11.98 8.01 0.68
CA ALA A 317 -13.05 8.97 0.97
C ALA A 317 -12.80 10.37 0.37
N GLY A 318 -11.65 10.60 -0.26
CA GLY A 318 -11.32 11.85 -0.96
C GLY A 318 -10.32 12.76 -0.25
N PHE A 319 -9.79 12.37 0.91
CA PHE A 319 -8.76 13.15 1.60
C PHE A 319 -7.38 12.96 0.95
N ALA A 320 -6.57 14.01 0.93
CA ALA A 320 -5.15 13.87 0.59
C ALA A 320 -4.44 12.98 1.63
N LEU A 321 -3.48 12.16 1.21
CA LEU A 321 -2.76 11.22 2.10
C LEU A 321 -2.15 11.91 3.33
N ARG A 322 -1.62 13.13 3.18
CA ARG A 322 -1.09 13.93 4.30
C ARG A 322 -2.17 14.28 5.31
N THR A 323 -3.33 14.75 4.83
CA THR A 323 -4.46 15.11 5.69
C THR A 323 -5.03 13.89 6.39
N ALA A 324 -5.20 12.78 5.67
CA ALA A 324 -5.62 11.50 6.24
C ALA A 324 -4.68 11.05 7.37
N ALA A 325 -3.37 11.10 7.12
CA ALA A 325 -2.35 10.74 8.10
C ALA A 325 -2.39 11.64 9.36
N LEU A 326 -2.54 12.95 9.17
CA LEU A 326 -2.64 13.90 10.28
C LEU A 326 -3.91 13.68 11.10
N ILE A 327 -5.05 13.39 10.47
CA ILE A 327 -6.30 13.06 11.16
C ILE A 327 -6.11 11.80 12.03
N VAL A 328 -5.54 10.73 11.46
CA VAL A 328 -5.31 9.48 12.19
C VAL A 328 -4.31 9.69 13.33
N ALA A 329 -3.17 10.33 13.08
CA ALA A 329 -2.15 10.58 14.10
C ALA A 329 -2.67 11.49 15.22
N ALA A 330 -3.44 12.54 14.90
CA ALA A 330 -4.04 13.41 15.90
C ALA A 330 -5.13 12.69 16.72
N GLY A 331 -5.95 11.85 16.07
CA GLY A 331 -6.95 11.04 16.77
C GLY A 331 -6.32 10.04 17.74
N LEU A 332 -5.25 9.36 17.32
CA LEU A 332 -4.49 8.46 18.18
C LEU A 332 -3.77 9.20 19.31
N LEU A 333 -3.25 10.40 19.05
CA LEU A 333 -2.59 11.21 20.09
C LEU A 333 -3.61 11.65 21.14
N ALA A 334 -4.80 12.07 20.71
CA ALA A 334 -5.89 12.39 21.61
C ALA A 334 -6.32 11.17 22.44
N SER A 335 -6.40 9.97 21.84
CA SER A 335 -6.72 8.76 22.60
C SER A 335 -5.62 8.38 23.60
N GLU A 336 -4.35 8.48 23.22
CA GLU A 336 -3.20 8.19 24.11
C GLU A 336 -3.11 9.19 25.27
N LEU A 337 -3.33 10.48 25.01
CA LEU A 337 -3.39 11.49 26.07
C LEU A 337 -4.55 11.23 27.04
N LEU A 338 -5.69 10.74 26.53
CA LEU A 338 -6.85 10.42 27.35
C LEU A 338 -6.66 9.11 28.15
N GLN A 339 -5.84 8.17 27.68
CA GLN A 339 -5.54 6.91 28.39
C GLN A 339 -4.88 7.15 29.75
N VAL A 340 -4.28 8.32 30.00
CA VAL A 340 -3.76 8.75 31.31
C VAL A 340 -4.81 8.58 32.44
N TYR A 341 -6.09 8.72 32.12
CA TYR A 341 -7.20 8.60 33.07
C TYR A 341 -7.77 7.19 33.19
N PHE A 342 -7.39 6.23 32.34
CA PHE A 342 -7.97 4.88 32.30
C PHE A 342 -6.96 3.82 32.77
N ARG A 343 -7.45 2.80 33.48
CA ARG A 343 -6.66 1.61 33.85
C ARG A 343 -6.46 0.75 32.61
N GLY A 344 -5.24 0.32 32.35
CA GLY A 344 -4.90 -0.40 31.12
C GLY A 344 -3.48 -0.12 30.66
N PRO A 345 -3.24 -0.08 29.33
CA PRO A 345 -1.93 0.17 28.74
C PRO A 345 -1.30 1.49 29.21
N THR A 346 0.02 1.57 29.06
CA THR A 346 0.80 2.78 29.33
C THR A 346 0.51 3.82 28.27
N ALA A 347 0.03 5.00 28.68
CA ALA A 347 -0.18 6.13 27.79
C ALA A 347 1.17 6.61 27.22
N GLU A 348 1.36 6.49 25.91
CA GLU A 348 2.64 6.79 25.27
C GLU A 348 2.50 7.30 23.83
N ILE A 349 3.55 7.95 23.31
CA ILE A 349 3.54 8.57 21.98
C ILE A 349 3.62 7.58 20.79
N THR A 350 3.66 6.27 21.05
CA THR A 350 3.93 5.23 20.05
C THR A 350 2.92 5.21 18.91
N ASP A 351 1.62 5.17 19.22
CA ASP A 351 0.57 4.97 18.23
C ASP A 351 0.47 6.11 17.21
N PRO A 352 0.55 7.40 17.61
CA PRO A 352 0.69 8.53 16.69
C PRO A 352 1.90 8.42 15.75
N LEU A 353 3.05 8.02 16.28
CA LEU A 353 4.27 7.85 15.48
C LEU A 353 4.14 6.70 14.49
N LEU A 354 3.54 5.58 14.90
CA LEU A 354 3.25 4.45 14.01
C LEU A 354 2.34 4.89 12.85
N ALA A 355 1.31 5.69 13.10
CA ALA A 355 0.45 6.21 12.03
C ALA A 355 1.20 7.11 11.03
N LEU A 356 2.11 7.96 11.51
CA LEU A 356 2.95 8.79 10.62
C LEU A 356 3.92 7.94 9.80
N VAL A 357 4.53 6.92 10.40
CA VAL A 357 5.40 5.98 9.69
C VAL A 357 4.61 5.29 8.58
N VAL A 358 3.43 4.76 8.89
CA VAL A 358 2.50 4.17 7.91
C VAL A 358 2.22 5.13 6.75
N ALA A 359 1.94 6.40 7.02
CA ALA A 359 1.70 7.37 5.96
C ALA A 359 2.93 7.57 5.05
N VAL A 360 4.13 7.62 5.62
CA VAL A 360 5.38 7.70 4.86
C VAL A 360 5.60 6.43 4.03
N THR A 361 5.27 5.24 4.56
CA THR A 361 5.38 3.98 3.81
C THR A 361 4.42 3.96 2.63
N LEU A 362 3.16 4.36 2.83
CA LEU A 362 2.14 4.45 1.78
C LEU A 362 2.54 5.45 0.69
N HIS A 363 3.05 6.63 1.06
CA HIS A 363 3.55 7.61 0.10
C HIS A 363 4.73 7.08 -0.73
N ALA A 364 5.68 6.43 -0.07
CA ALA A 364 6.82 5.82 -0.75
C ALA A 364 6.39 4.67 -1.67
N TYR A 365 5.33 3.95 -1.29
CA TYR A 365 4.75 2.88 -2.08
C TYR A 365 4.05 3.42 -3.34
N GLN A 366 3.23 4.46 -3.22
CA GLN A 366 2.59 5.13 -4.36
C GLN A 366 3.61 5.58 -5.39
N LYS A 367 4.67 6.27 -4.96
CA LYS A 367 5.77 6.69 -5.84
C LYS A 367 6.47 5.53 -6.53
N ALA A 368 6.66 4.41 -5.83
CA ALA A 368 7.32 3.23 -6.40
C ALA A 368 6.44 2.56 -7.47
N VAL A 369 5.12 2.56 -7.28
CA VAL A 369 4.16 2.08 -8.27
C VAL A 369 4.14 3.00 -9.49
N GLU A 370 4.06 4.33 -9.29
CA GLU A 370 4.11 5.33 -10.36
C GLU A 370 5.39 5.21 -11.21
N ALA A 371 6.54 5.02 -10.57
CA ALA A 371 7.83 4.89 -11.26
C ALA A 371 7.98 3.59 -12.08
N ARG A 372 7.17 2.56 -11.79
CA ARG A 372 7.19 1.27 -12.51
C ARG A 372 6.15 1.20 -13.63
N MET A 373 5.18 2.10 -13.67
CA MET A 373 4.32 2.21 -14.84
C MET A 373 5.17 2.63 -16.03
N PRO A 374 5.04 1.97 -17.21
CA PRO A 374 5.78 2.37 -18.40
C PRO A 374 5.54 3.86 -18.64
N GLN A 375 6.62 4.63 -18.66
CA GLN A 375 6.54 6.04 -18.98
C GLN A 375 5.84 6.16 -20.33
N ARG A 376 4.71 6.87 -20.33
CA ARG A 376 4.10 7.42 -21.53
C ARG A 376 5.24 8.00 -22.38
N PRO A 377 5.34 7.71 -23.68
CA PRO A 377 6.34 8.36 -24.52
C PRO A 377 6.19 9.85 -24.28
N THR A 378 7.21 10.47 -23.67
CA THR A 378 7.32 11.90 -23.67
C THR A 378 7.37 12.29 -25.14
N SER A 379 6.35 13.01 -25.60
CA SER A 379 6.46 13.72 -26.87
C SER A 379 7.82 14.42 -26.86
N PRO A 380 8.66 14.24 -27.90
CA PRO A 380 9.97 14.87 -27.92
C PRO A 380 9.78 16.36 -27.69
N ALA A 381 10.57 16.91 -26.76
CA ALA A 381 10.60 18.33 -26.49
C ALA A 381 10.77 19.07 -27.83
N VAL A 382 9.85 19.97 -28.13
CA VAL A 382 10.00 20.91 -29.24
C VAL A 382 11.31 21.65 -29.00
N PRO A 383 12.31 21.57 -29.89
CA PRO A 383 13.53 22.33 -29.72
C PRO A 383 13.17 23.82 -29.78
N THR A 384 13.63 24.56 -28.79
CA THR A 384 13.55 26.02 -28.77
C THR A 384 14.17 26.59 -30.04
N THR A 385 13.46 27.56 -30.57
CA THR A 385 13.59 28.18 -31.89
C THR A 385 14.88 28.99 -32.06
N GLU A 386 16.05 28.33 -32.15
CA GLU A 386 17.30 29.05 -32.47
C GLU A 386 18.36 28.27 -33.26
N ALA A 387 18.11 27.00 -33.63
CA ALA A 387 19.07 26.20 -34.41
C ALA A 387 18.55 25.73 -35.79
N ALA A 388 17.44 26.27 -36.28
CA ALA A 388 16.77 25.82 -37.51
C ALA A 388 17.05 26.67 -38.76
N SER A 389 18.10 27.51 -38.80
CA SER A 389 18.46 28.27 -40.01
C SER A 389 19.62 27.70 -40.83
N ALA A 390 20.23 26.58 -40.44
CA ALA A 390 21.47 26.10 -41.06
C ALA A 390 21.38 24.78 -41.85
N ALA A 391 20.21 24.15 -41.98
CA ALA A 391 20.11 22.80 -42.58
C ALA A 391 19.13 22.66 -43.76
N SER A 392 18.80 23.75 -44.46
CA SER A 392 17.90 23.73 -45.65
C SER A 392 18.65 23.73 -47.00
N ALA A 393 19.80 23.08 -47.08
CA ALA A 393 20.54 22.97 -48.34
C ALA A 393 21.23 21.62 -48.49
N ALA A 394 20.46 20.56 -48.76
CA ALA A 394 20.88 19.42 -49.60
C ALA A 394 19.76 18.37 -49.68
N GLN A 395 19.35 18.06 -50.91
CA GLN A 395 18.83 16.76 -51.38
C GLN A 395 17.46 16.32 -50.80
N GLY A 396 16.40 16.09 -51.57
CA GLY A 396 16.33 15.57 -52.93
C GLY A 396 15.48 14.28 -52.89
N ASP A 397 14.26 14.39 -53.42
CA ASP A 397 13.35 13.34 -53.89
C ASP A 397 12.76 12.30 -52.91
N GLY A 398 11.42 12.35 -52.77
CA GLY A 398 10.61 11.29 -52.19
C GLY A 398 9.17 11.68 -51.85
N ALA A 399 8.32 11.79 -52.88
CA ALA A 399 6.85 11.65 -52.88
C ALA A 399 5.99 12.24 -51.72
N THR A 400 5.24 13.27 -52.10
CA THR A 400 4.01 13.88 -51.53
C THR A 400 3.08 12.97 -50.70
N GLN A 401 2.96 13.27 -49.40
CA GLN A 401 1.73 13.11 -48.60
C GLN A 401 1.57 14.35 -47.71
N GLN A 402 0.90 15.39 -48.23
CA GLN A 402 0.57 16.60 -47.48
C GLN A 402 -0.88 16.52 -46.96
N GLY A 403 -1.07 16.77 -45.66
CA GLY A 403 -2.37 17.21 -45.10
C GLY A 403 -2.98 16.42 -43.93
N GLN A 404 -2.42 15.29 -43.51
CA GLN A 404 -3.04 14.43 -42.49
C GLN A 404 -2.16 14.26 -41.24
N ARG A 405 -2.70 14.60 -40.06
CA ARG A 405 -2.01 14.44 -38.76
C ARG A 405 -2.66 13.32 -37.95
N THR A 406 -1.93 12.24 -37.71
CA THR A 406 -2.38 11.14 -36.85
C THR A 406 -2.09 11.45 -35.38
N ILE A 407 -3.14 11.53 -34.57
CA ILE A 407 -3.07 11.75 -33.13
C ILE A 407 -3.38 10.43 -32.41
N GLN A 408 -2.56 10.08 -31.43
CA GLN A 408 -2.79 8.90 -30.59
C GLN A 408 -3.67 9.27 -29.38
N LEU A 409 -4.96 8.98 -29.49
CA LEU A 409 -5.94 9.31 -28.45
C LEU A 409 -5.93 8.25 -27.36
N ASN A 410 -5.69 8.68 -26.13
CA ASN A 410 -5.84 7.82 -24.98
C ASN A 410 -7.30 7.86 -24.53
N LEU A 411 -8.04 6.78 -24.72
CA LEU A 411 -9.46 6.66 -24.41
C LEU A 411 -9.67 5.50 -23.43
N HIS A 412 -10.67 5.59 -22.55
CA HIS A 412 -11.15 4.39 -21.86
C HIS A 412 -11.79 3.44 -22.88
N ARG A 413 -11.77 2.14 -22.61
CA ARG A 413 -12.27 1.12 -23.54
C ARG A 413 -13.72 1.35 -23.96
N TYR A 414 -14.57 1.86 -23.06
CA TYR A 414 -15.95 2.24 -23.39
C TYR A 414 -16.01 3.44 -24.36
N GLN A 415 -15.10 4.41 -24.25
CA GLN A 415 -15.00 5.57 -25.15
C GLN A 415 -14.47 5.14 -26.53
N ALA A 416 -13.45 4.28 -26.57
CA ALA A 416 -12.93 3.73 -27.82
C ALA A 416 -13.97 2.87 -28.53
N ALA A 417 -14.69 2.03 -27.79
CA ALA A 417 -15.81 1.25 -28.30
C ALA A 417 -16.92 2.16 -28.83
N PHE A 418 -17.32 3.20 -28.09
CA PHE A 418 -18.30 4.18 -28.57
C PHE A 418 -17.89 4.82 -29.90
N VAL A 419 -16.64 5.30 -30.03
CA VAL A 419 -16.14 5.90 -31.27
C VAL A 419 -16.17 4.90 -32.42
N GLN A 420 -15.85 3.63 -32.19
CA GLN A 420 -15.87 2.58 -33.21
C GLN A 420 -17.29 2.15 -33.59
N ASP A 421 -18.16 1.96 -32.60
CA ASP A 421 -19.54 1.48 -32.77
C ASP A 421 -20.41 2.54 -33.45
N VAL A 422 -20.27 3.82 -33.06
CA VAL A 422 -20.97 4.95 -33.70
C VAL A 422 -20.44 5.17 -35.12
N ALA A 423 -19.12 5.14 -35.32
CA ALA A 423 -18.55 5.27 -36.66
C ALA A 423 -19.04 4.13 -37.57
N ALA A 424 -19.01 2.88 -37.11
CA ALA A 424 -19.51 1.73 -37.86
C ALA A 424 -21.01 1.83 -38.16
N GLY A 425 -21.82 2.26 -37.17
CA GLY A 425 -23.26 2.39 -37.30
C GLY A 425 -23.70 3.49 -38.27
N LEU A 426 -22.89 4.54 -38.44
CA LEU A 426 -23.12 5.63 -39.39
C LEU A 426 -22.44 5.40 -40.75
N GLY A 427 -21.70 4.30 -40.91
CA GLY A 427 -20.87 4.06 -42.10
C GLY A 427 -19.69 5.05 -42.23
N TRP A 428 -19.29 5.68 -41.13
CA TRP A 428 -18.22 6.67 -41.05
C TRP A 428 -16.91 6.03 -40.59
N SER A 429 -15.80 6.71 -40.88
CA SER A 429 -14.50 6.44 -40.25
C SER A 429 -14.40 7.13 -38.88
N SER A 430 -13.53 6.64 -38.00
CA SER A 430 -13.23 7.32 -36.73
C SER A 430 -12.72 8.75 -36.92
N GLN A 431 -12.10 9.03 -38.07
CA GLN A 431 -11.72 10.39 -38.49
C GLN A 431 -12.95 11.29 -38.68
N GLN A 432 -13.91 10.86 -39.51
CA GLN A 432 -15.13 11.62 -39.80
C GLN A 432 -15.97 11.90 -38.55
N LEU A 433 -16.05 10.92 -37.64
CA LEU A 433 -16.72 11.13 -36.36
C LEU A 433 -16.00 12.19 -35.51
N CYS A 434 -14.67 12.09 -35.37
CA CYS A 434 -13.91 13.03 -34.55
C CYS A 434 -13.89 14.45 -35.15
N SER A 435 -13.84 14.60 -36.47
CA SER A 435 -13.95 15.91 -37.13
C SER A 435 -15.34 16.52 -36.97
N ALA A 436 -16.42 15.73 -37.09
CA ALA A 436 -17.78 16.20 -36.82
C ALA A 436 -17.97 16.68 -35.37
N LEU A 437 -17.42 15.94 -34.39
CA LEU A 437 -17.45 16.34 -32.97
C LEU A 437 -16.69 17.64 -32.70
N LEU A 438 -15.58 17.86 -33.40
CA LEU A 438 -14.79 19.08 -33.29
C LEU A 438 -15.48 20.27 -33.96
N ALA A 439 -16.12 20.06 -35.12
CA ALA A 439 -16.91 21.09 -35.79
C ALA A 439 -18.11 21.54 -34.94
N LEU A 440 -18.85 20.59 -34.33
CA LEU A 440 -19.94 20.87 -33.39
C LEU A 440 -19.46 21.67 -32.16
N ALA A 441 -18.24 21.42 -31.69
CA ALA A 441 -17.69 22.09 -30.52
C ALA A 441 -17.11 23.48 -30.81
N HIS A 442 -16.62 23.72 -32.04
CA HIS A 442 -15.90 24.93 -32.37
C HIS A 442 -16.80 26.09 -32.78
N ASN A 443 -17.87 25.88 -33.58
CA ASN A 443 -18.75 26.98 -34.03
C ASN A 443 -20.18 26.62 -34.50
N GLY A 444 -20.69 25.40 -34.33
CA GLY A 444 -22.07 25.07 -34.73
C GLY A 444 -22.35 25.08 -36.24
N GLU A 445 -21.34 25.32 -37.09
CA GLU A 445 -21.41 25.12 -38.53
C GLU A 445 -21.22 23.64 -38.86
N VAL A 446 -22.24 22.87 -38.56
CA VAL A 446 -22.39 21.51 -39.08
C VAL A 446 -23.68 21.52 -39.90
N SER A 447 -23.68 20.90 -41.08
CA SER A 447 -24.92 20.76 -41.85
C SER A 447 -25.98 20.11 -40.96
N ASP A 448 -27.19 20.67 -40.86
CA ASP A 448 -28.31 20.15 -40.04
C ASP A 448 -28.47 18.62 -40.20
N SER A 449 -28.18 18.11 -41.40
CA SER A 449 -28.16 16.68 -41.72
C SER A 449 -27.21 15.82 -40.88
N THR A 450 -26.03 16.33 -40.53
CA THR A 450 -24.98 15.60 -39.79
C THR A 450 -25.26 15.61 -38.29
N GLU A 451 -25.86 16.70 -37.78
CA GLU A 451 -26.33 16.77 -36.40
C GLU A 451 -27.55 15.85 -36.19
N ASP A 452 -28.54 15.86 -37.08
CA ASP A 452 -29.69 14.94 -37.05
C ASP A 452 -29.26 13.47 -37.15
N THR A 453 -28.24 13.18 -37.96
CA THR A 453 -27.69 11.82 -38.10
C THR A 453 -27.01 11.35 -36.81
N LEU A 454 -26.25 12.21 -36.13
CA LEU A 454 -25.66 11.90 -34.82
C LEU A 454 -26.72 11.77 -33.71
N GLN A 455 -27.79 12.56 -33.78
CA GLN A 455 -28.89 12.54 -32.80
C GLN A 455 -29.79 11.30 -32.93
N SER A 456 -29.95 10.74 -34.14
CA SER A 456 -30.78 9.55 -34.37
C SER A 456 -30.13 8.22 -33.92
N PHE A 457 -28.83 8.23 -33.58
CA PHE A 457 -28.08 7.02 -33.23
C PHE A 457 -28.27 6.63 -31.76
N ARG A 458 -28.81 5.42 -31.50
CA ARG A 458 -28.96 4.87 -30.15
C ARG A 458 -27.78 3.98 -29.77
N VAL A 459 -27.11 4.31 -28.67
CA VAL A 459 -26.00 3.52 -28.13
C VAL A 459 -26.56 2.28 -27.41
N SER A 460 -26.03 1.09 -27.72
CA SER A 460 -26.42 -0.13 -27.00
C SER A 460 -25.99 -0.07 -25.52
N PRO A 461 -26.86 -0.47 -24.56
CA PRO A 461 -26.56 -0.41 -23.12
C PRO A 461 -25.29 -1.18 -22.70
N GLU A 462 -24.87 -2.15 -23.52
CA GLU A 462 -23.67 -2.96 -23.30
C GLU A 462 -22.35 -2.17 -23.41
N VAL A 463 -22.31 -1.05 -24.12
CA VAL A 463 -21.10 -0.22 -24.26
C VAL A 463 -20.73 0.42 -22.92
N MET A 464 -21.73 0.76 -22.08
CA MET A 464 -21.54 1.33 -20.74
C MET A 464 -21.12 0.30 -19.69
N LEU A 465 -21.30 -1.00 -19.96
CA LEU A 465 -20.89 -2.10 -19.08
C LEU A 465 -19.43 -2.54 -19.31
N ARG A 466 -18.73 -1.93 -20.27
CA ARG A 466 -17.33 -2.29 -20.61
C ARG A 466 -16.31 -1.63 -19.68
N ASP A 467 -15.31 -2.43 -19.30
CA ASP A 467 -14.23 -2.15 -18.33
C ASP A 467 -13.51 -0.80 -18.55
N GLN A 468 -13.21 -0.04 -17.49
CA GLN A 468 -12.58 1.30 -17.54
C GLN A 468 -11.06 1.26 -17.82
N ARG A 469 -10.58 0.30 -18.62
CA ARG A 469 -9.17 0.21 -19.00
C ARG A 469 -8.82 1.21 -20.10
N TRP A 470 -7.60 1.75 -20.04
CA TRP A 470 -7.06 2.63 -21.08
C TRP A 470 -6.72 1.87 -22.35
N VAL A 471 -7.09 2.42 -23.50
CA VAL A 471 -6.78 1.94 -24.85
C VAL A 471 -6.31 3.14 -25.69
N VAL A 472 -5.35 2.90 -26.59
CA VAL A 472 -4.87 3.91 -27.52
C VAL A 472 -5.58 3.72 -28.86
N LEU A 473 -6.29 4.75 -29.31
CA LEU A 473 -6.96 4.78 -30.61
C LEU A 473 -6.24 5.79 -31.51
N PRO A 474 -5.55 5.36 -32.58
CA PRO A 474 -4.98 6.27 -33.55
C PRO A 474 -6.10 6.88 -34.40
N VAL A 475 -6.19 8.21 -34.44
CA VAL A 475 -7.14 8.92 -35.29
C VAL A 475 -6.38 9.94 -36.14
N THR A 476 -6.54 9.84 -37.45
CA THR A 476 -6.02 10.80 -38.41
C THR A 476 -7.03 11.93 -38.56
N LEU A 477 -6.61 13.16 -38.31
CA LEU A 477 -7.45 14.35 -38.50
C LEU A 477 -7.02 15.10 -39.76
N ASP A 478 -7.98 15.76 -40.40
CA ASP A 478 -7.71 16.74 -41.44
C ASP A 478 -7.19 18.06 -40.83
N GLU A 479 -6.71 18.96 -41.69
CA GLU A 479 -6.08 20.21 -41.30
C GLU A 479 -7.04 21.12 -40.50
N GLN A 480 -8.31 21.18 -40.89
CA GLN A 480 -9.33 21.99 -40.24
C GLN A 480 -9.71 21.46 -38.85
N ALA A 481 -9.87 20.14 -38.68
CA ALA A 481 -10.15 19.53 -37.39
C ALA A 481 -8.93 19.61 -36.46
N SER A 482 -7.71 19.46 -36.99
CA SER A 482 -6.49 19.64 -36.20
C SER A 482 -6.35 21.07 -35.67
N ALA A 483 -6.64 22.09 -36.48
CA ALA A 483 -6.61 23.49 -36.05
C ALA A 483 -7.69 23.80 -35.00
N SER A 484 -8.90 23.26 -35.18
CA SER A 484 -10.00 23.39 -34.21
C SER A 484 -9.65 22.74 -32.86
N LEU A 485 -9.04 21.56 -32.89
CA LEU A 485 -8.61 20.84 -31.69
C LEU A 485 -7.54 21.60 -30.90
N GLN A 486 -6.56 22.18 -31.59
CA GLN A 486 -5.52 23.01 -30.98
C GLN A 486 -6.11 24.25 -30.31
N THR A 487 -7.04 24.92 -31.00
CA THR A 487 -7.70 26.13 -30.49
C THR A 487 -8.52 25.82 -29.24
N LEU A 488 -9.32 24.75 -29.26
CA LEU A 488 -10.11 24.31 -28.10
C LEU A 488 -9.23 23.83 -26.94
N ALA A 489 -8.11 23.14 -27.23
CA ALA A 489 -7.16 22.70 -26.22
C ALA A 489 -6.46 23.89 -25.54
N ALA A 490 -6.04 24.89 -26.31
CA ALA A 490 -5.44 26.12 -25.82
C ALA A 490 -6.43 26.93 -24.95
N ALA A 491 -7.67 27.11 -25.43
CA ALA A 491 -8.72 27.80 -24.68
C ALA A 491 -9.06 27.12 -23.34
N GLY A 492 -9.01 25.78 -23.29
CA GLY A 492 -9.29 25.00 -22.09
C GLY A 492 -8.10 24.76 -21.16
N GLN A 493 -6.89 25.26 -21.49
CA GLN A 493 -5.62 24.90 -20.83
C GLN A 493 -5.44 23.37 -20.65
N ARG A 494 -5.78 22.59 -21.68
CA ARG A 494 -5.77 21.11 -21.66
C ARG A 494 -4.98 20.54 -22.83
N SER A 495 -4.62 19.26 -22.75
CA SER A 495 -4.03 18.56 -23.89
C SER A 495 -5.08 18.24 -24.96
N GLU A 496 -4.68 18.20 -26.23
CA GLU A 496 -5.53 17.81 -27.37
C GLU A 496 -6.31 16.50 -27.09
N SER A 497 -5.65 15.47 -26.54
CA SER A 497 -6.32 14.22 -26.18
C SER A 497 -7.36 14.38 -25.06
N SER A 498 -7.12 15.27 -24.11
CA SER A 498 -8.07 15.55 -23.02
C SER A 498 -9.31 16.30 -23.52
N THR A 499 -9.11 17.24 -24.45
CA THR A 499 -10.20 17.99 -25.08
C THR A 499 -11.11 17.06 -25.87
N LEU A 500 -10.54 16.21 -26.73
CA LEU A 500 -11.34 15.27 -27.52
C LEU A 500 -12.06 14.25 -26.63
N ARG A 501 -11.40 13.75 -25.57
CA ARG A 501 -12.02 12.83 -24.61
C ARG A 501 -13.27 13.44 -23.96
N GLN A 502 -13.19 14.70 -23.56
CA GLN A 502 -14.32 15.40 -22.94
C GLN A 502 -15.47 15.59 -23.93
N LEU A 503 -15.19 15.84 -25.21
CA LEU A 503 -16.22 15.93 -26.25
C LEU A 503 -16.91 14.57 -26.45
N ILE A 504 -16.14 13.48 -26.47
CA ILE A 504 -16.67 12.11 -26.54
C ILE A 504 -17.53 11.80 -25.31
N ASP A 505 -17.06 12.10 -24.08
CA ASP A 505 -17.84 11.91 -22.86
C ASP A 505 -19.13 12.74 -22.84
N LYS A 506 -19.07 13.99 -23.34
CA LYS A 506 -20.25 14.85 -23.43
C LYS A 506 -21.31 14.25 -24.36
N GLN A 507 -20.89 13.61 -25.46
CA GLN A 507 -21.82 12.94 -26.36
C GLN A 507 -22.34 11.61 -25.83
N ILE A 508 -21.48 10.81 -25.19
CA ILE A 508 -21.90 9.60 -24.48
C ILE A 508 -23.01 9.92 -23.47
N ASN A 509 -22.79 10.95 -22.64
CA ASN A 509 -23.75 11.36 -21.62
C ASN A 509 -25.06 11.88 -22.24
N ARG A 510 -25.00 12.60 -23.38
CA ARG A 510 -26.19 13.08 -24.08
C ARG A 510 -27.03 11.93 -24.65
N LEU A 511 -26.39 10.98 -25.32
CA LEU A 511 -27.06 9.83 -25.95
C LEU A 511 -27.52 8.76 -24.94
N SER A 512 -27.06 8.82 -23.68
CA SER A 512 -27.52 7.92 -22.61
C SER A 512 -28.82 8.37 -21.91
N VAL A 513 -29.27 9.61 -22.13
CA VAL A 513 -30.43 10.22 -21.44
C VAL A 513 -31.70 10.21 -22.29
N THR A 514 -31.57 10.02 -23.62
CA THR A 514 -32.64 9.85 -24.61
C THR A 514 -32.85 8.39 -24.98
#